data_AF-A0A646HPP2-F1
#
_entry.id   AF-A0A646HPP2-F1
#
_cell.length_a   1.000
_cell.length_b   1.000
_cell.length_c   1.000
_cell.angle_alpha   90.00
_cell.angle_beta   90.00
_cell.angle_gamma   90.00
#
_symmetry.space_group_name_H-M   'P 1'
#
loop_
_entity.id
_entity.type
_entity.pdbx_description
1 polymer ?
#
loop_
_entity_poly.entity_id
_entity_poly.type
_entity_poly.pdbx_seq_one_letter_code
_entity_poly.pdbx_strand_id
1 'polypeptide(L)' 'MKKSKVFKWALLIALATWFTFSFIVLIGEEDPKNPLTLIQFFFMKAGALASTLVTGFCFARLNEKGFLPDLSKLIDEEE' A
#
# COMPACT_ATOMS: atom_id res chain seq x y z
N MET A 1 22.82 -3.41 -16.23
CA MET A 1 21.96 -3.75 -15.07
C MET A 1 20.49 -3.25 -15.24
N LYS A 2 19.79 -3.58 -16.35
CA LYS A 2 18.41 -3.12 -16.60
C LYS A 2 17.33 -3.79 -15.71
N LYS A 3 17.60 -5.00 -15.19
CA LYS A 3 16.64 -5.79 -14.38
C LYS A 3 16.21 -5.11 -13.07
N SER A 4 17.06 -4.26 -12.48
CA SER A 4 16.74 -3.62 -11.20
C SER A 4 15.63 -2.57 -11.32
N LYS A 5 15.59 -1.77 -12.40
CA LYS A 5 14.56 -0.71 -12.54
C LYS A 5 13.14 -1.29 -12.57
N VAL A 6 12.91 -2.31 -13.39
CA VAL A 6 11.59 -2.96 -13.51
C VAL A 6 11.16 -3.59 -12.19
N PHE A 7 12.10 -4.19 -11.45
CA PHE A 7 11.82 -4.76 -10.13
C PHE A 7 11.41 -3.68 -9.11
N LYS A 8 12.09 -2.53 -9.09
CA LYS A 8 11.72 -1.41 -8.19
C LYS A 8 10.32 -0.87 -8.51
N TRP A 9 9.98 -0.76 -9.80
CA TRP A 9 8.65 -0.36 -10.24
C TRP A 9 7.57 -1.39 -9.92
N ALA A 10 7.84 -2.67 -10.16
CA ALA A 10 6.93 -3.75 -9.81
C ALA A 10 6.69 -3.79 -8.29
N LEU A 11 7.74 -3.57 -7.49
CA LEU A 11 7.64 -3.47 -6.03
C LEU A 11 6.78 -2.27 -5.62
N LEU A 12 6.98 -1.10 -6.24
CA LEU A 12 6.19 0.10 -5.96
C LEU A 12 4.71 -0.10 -6.31
N ILE A 13 4.41 -0.70 -7.47
CA ILE A 13 3.04 -1.03 -7.88
C ILE A 13 2.42 -2.05 -6.93
N ALA A 14 3.17 -3.07 -6.51
CA ALA A 14 2.69 -4.05 -5.54
C ALA A 14 2.36 -3.42 -4.19
N LEU A 15 3.24 -2.55 -3.66
CA LEU A 15 2.97 -1.81 -2.41
C LEU A 15 1.77 -0.87 -2.57
N ALA A 16 1.68 -0.13 -3.67
CA ALA A 16 0.56 0.79 -3.92
C ALA A 16 -0.77 0.05 -4.07
N THR A 17 -0.76 -1.11 -4.72
CA THR A 17 -1.94 -1.98 -4.86
C THR A 17 -2.37 -2.52 -3.51
N TRP A 18 -1.41 -2.98 -2.70
CA TRP A 18 -1.68 -3.50 -1.36
C TRP A 18 -2.21 -2.43 -0.40
N PHE A 19 -1.65 -1.23 -0.48
CA PHE A 19 -2.12 -0.06 0.27
C PHE A 19 -3.55 0.31 -0.14
N THR A 20 -3.81 0.41 -1.44
CA THR A 20 -5.15 0.71 -1.97
C THR A 20 -6.17 -0.35 -1.56
N PHE A 21 -5.81 -1.64 -1.63
CA PHE A 21 -6.69 -2.73 -1.21
C PHE A 21 -6.99 -2.66 0.30
N SER A 22 -5.97 -2.41 1.13
CA SER A 22 -6.15 -2.21 2.57
C SER A 22 -7.04 -1.00 2.88
N PHE A 23 -6.91 0.07 2.10
CA PHE A 23 -7.72 1.28 2.23
C PHE A 23 -9.17 1.07 1.79
N ILE A 24 -9.40 0.31 0.72
CA ILE A 24 -10.74 -0.10 0.27
C ILE A 24 -11.42 -0.95 1.35
N VAL A 25 -10.70 -1.89 1.95
CA VAL A 25 -11.22 -2.66 3.09
C VAL A 25 -11.50 -1.76 4.30
N LEU A 26 -10.72 -0.69 4.47
CA LEU A 26 -10.91 0.27 5.55
C LEU A 26 -12.17 1.12 5.37
N ILE A 27 -12.44 1.58 4.15
CA ILE A 27 -13.58 2.45 3.82
C ILE A 27 -14.84 1.66 3.46
N GLY A 28 -14.69 0.40 3.05
CA GLY A 28 -15.78 -0.51 2.74
C GLY A 28 -16.71 -0.67 3.93
N GLU A 29 -18.00 -0.50 3.68
CA GLU A 29 -19.05 -0.79 4.65
C GLU A 29 -19.33 -2.29 4.70
N GLU A 30 -19.89 -2.76 5.83
CA GLU A 30 -20.26 -4.16 5.97
C GLU A 30 -21.33 -4.55 4.95
N ASP A 31 -21.14 -5.72 4.35
CA ASP A 31 -22.12 -6.32 3.45
C ASP A 31 -23.41 -6.60 4.25
N PRO A 32 -24.57 -6.01 3.90
CA PRO A 32 -25.81 -6.13 4.68
C PRO A 32 -26.37 -7.56 4.71
N LYS A 33 -25.79 -8.47 3.92
CA LYS A 33 -26.14 -9.90 3.87
C LYS A 33 -25.41 -10.77 4.90
N ASN A 34 -24.34 -10.28 5.53
CA ASN A 34 -23.60 -10.99 6.57
C ASN A 34 -23.19 -10.00 7.67
N PRO A 35 -24.06 -9.74 8.66
CA PRO A 35 -23.71 -8.85 9.76
C PRO A 35 -22.56 -9.49 10.55
N LEU A 36 -21.35 -8.91 10.47
CA LEU A 36 -20.26 -9.31 11.36
C LEU A 36 -20.57 -8.77 12.75
N THR A 37 -20.02 -9.43 13.76
CA THR A 37 -20.16 -8.89 15.12
C THR A 37 -19.38 -7.57 15.19
N LEU A 38 -19.89 -6.55 15.89
CA LEU A 38 -19.21 -5.23 16.06
C LEU A 38 -17.72 -5.36 16.40
N ILE A 39 -17.36 -6.38 17.19
CA ILE A 39 -15.99 -6.70 17.56
C ILE A 39 -15.16 -7.14 16.33
N GLN A 40 -15.69 -8.03 15.49
CA GLN A 40 -15.03 -8.48 14.27
C GLN A 40 -14.84 -7.34 13.26
N PHE A 41 -15.82 -6.45 13.12
CA PHE A 41 -15.70 -5.25 12.30
C PHE A 41 -14.58 -4.32 12.81
N PHE A 42 -14.51 -4.12 14.13
CA PHE A 42 -13.46 -3.31 14.73
C PHE A 42 -12.08 -3.94 14.57
N PHE A 43 -11.95 -5.26 14.75
CA PHE A 43 -10.69 -5.98 14.49
C PHE A 43 -10.28 -5.94 13.02
N MET A 44 -11.24 -6.02 12.10
CA MET A 44 -10.97 -5.96 10.66
C MET A 44 -10.47 -4.56 10.26
N LYS A 45 -11.13 -3.49 10.73
CA LYS A 45 -10.66 -2.11 10.50
C LYS A 45 -9.35 -1.82 11.21
N ALA A 46 -9.16 -2.26 12.45
CA ALA A 46 -7.91 -2.08 13.19
C ALA A 46 -6.75 -2.85 12.53
N GLY A 47 -7.00 -4.07 12.05
CA GLY A 47 -6.04 -4.87 11.28
C GLY A 47 -5.70 -4.23 9.93
N ALA A 48 -6.70 -3.68 9.23
CA ALA A 48 -6.48 -2.95 7.99
C ALA A 48 -5.69 -1.65 8.23
N LEU A 49 -5.96 -0.92 9.33
CA LEU A 49 -5.20 0.26 9.74
C LEU A 49 -3.75 -0.09 10.05
N ALA A 50 -3.53 -1.15 10.84
CA ALA A 50 -2.19 -1.64 11.16
C ALA A 50 -1.44 -2.08 9.90
N SER A 51 -2.09 -2.83 9.01
CA SER A 51 -1.54 -3.25 7.72
C SER A 51 -1.15 -2.05 6.84
N THR A 52 -2.01 -1.03 6.80
CA THR A 52 -1.77 0.22 6.06
C THR A 52 -0.57 0.98 6.63
N LEU A 53 -0.48 1.11 7.96
CA LEU A 53 0.65 1.76 8.64
C LEU A 53 1.96 1.00 8.44
N VAL A 54 1.95 -0.33 8.55
CA VAL A 54 3.13 -1.18 8.32
C VAL A 54 3.57 -1.08 6.85
N THR A 55 2.63 -1.08 5.91
CA THR A 55 2.94 -0.92 4.47
C THR A 55 3.55 0.46 4.19
N GLY A 56 3.00 1.52 4.77
CA GLY A 56 3.56 2.87 4.66
C GLY A 56 4.95 3.01 5.30
N PHE A 57 5.16 2.39 6.46
CA PHE A 57 6.47 2.38 7.12
C PHE A 57 7.51 1.58 6.32
N CYS A 58 7.12 0.42 5.78
CA CYS A 58 7.95 -0.34 4.84
C CYS A 58 8.29 0.50 3.61
N PHE A 59 7.31 1.18 3.01
CA PHE A 59 7.53 2.07 1.87
C PHE A 59 8.57 3.15 2.20
N ALA A 60 8.42 3.86 3.32
CA ALA A 60 9.36 4.88 3.77
C ALA A 60 10.79 4.31 3.92
N ARG A 61 10.92 3.13 4.55
CA ARG A 61 12.21 2.45 4.73
C ARG A 61 12.84 1.94 3.43
N LEU A 62 12.02 1.46 2.50
CA LEU A 62 12.44 1.04 1.17
C LEU A 62 12.86 2.25 0.33
N ASN A 63 12.21 3.40 0.52
CA ASN A 63 12.56 4.67 -0.08
C ASN A 63 13.93 5.16 0.40
N GLU A 64 14.16 5.21 1.72
CA GLU A 64 15.45 5.61 2.31
C GLU A 64 16.60 4.73 1.83
N LYS A 65 16.37 3.43 1.63
CA LYS A 65 17.37 2.48 1.14
C LYS A 65 17.60 2.54 -0.38
N GLY A 66 16.87 3.40 -1.11
CA GLY A 66 16.96 3.53 -2.57
C GLY A 66 16.45 2.29 -3.32
N PHE A 67 15.59 1.48 -2.69
CA PHE A 67 14.94 0.32 -3.33
C PHE A 67 13.71 0.70 -4.15
N LEU A 68 13.26 1.95 -4.06
CA LEU A 68 12.19 2.49 -4.88
C LEU A 68 12.75 3.19 -6.14
N PRO A 69 11.97 3.26 -7.23
CA PRO A 69 12.36 4.01 -8.42
C PRO A 69 12.46 5.49 -8.06
N ASP A 70 13.44 6.15 -8.66
CA ASP A 70 13.71 7.57 -8.44
C ASP A 70 12.60 8.40 -9.09
N LEU A 71 11.67 8.89 -8.26
CA LEU A 71 10.49 9.63 -8.74
C LEU A 71 10.86 11.02 -9.27
N SER A 72 11.97 11.61 -8.82
CA SER A 72 12.37 12.95 -9.28
C SER A 72 12.69 12.94 -10.78
N LYS A 73 13.27 11.85 -11.28
CA LYS A 73 13.62 11.71 -12.70
C LYS A 73 12.42 11.60 -13.63
N LEU A 74 11.25 11.24 -13.11
CA LEU A 74 10.01 11.21 -13.90
C LEU A 74 9.36 12.59 -13.98
N ILE A 75 9.53 13.39 -12.93
CA ILE A 75 8.96 14.75 -12.86
C ILE A 75 9.73 15.69 -13.80
N ASP A 76 11.06 15.53 -13.89
CA ASP A 76 11.92 16.25 -14.85
C ASP A 76 11.72 15.82 -16.32
N GLU A 77 11.10 14.67 -16.61
CA GLU A 77 10.84 14.21 -17.99
C GLU A 77 9.46 14.65 -18.52
N GLU A 78 8.57 15.14 -17.65
CA GLU A 78 7.23 15.62 -17.99
C GLU A 78 7.11 17.16 -18.06
N GLU A 79 8.16 17.90 -17.68
CA GLU A 79 8.27 19.37 -17.84
C GLU A 79 9.00 19.75 -19.14
#